data_AF-A0AB74N340-F1
#
_entry.id   AF-A0AB74N340-F1
#
_cell.length_a   1.000
_cell.length_b   1.000
_cell.length_c   1.000
_cell.angle_alpha   90.00
_cell.angle_beta   90.00
_cell.angle_gamma   90.00
#
_symmetry.space_group_name_H-M   'P 1'
#
loop_
_entity.id
_entity.type
_entity.pdbx_description
1 polymer ?
#
loop_
_entity_poly.entity_id
_entity_poly.type
_entity_poly.pdbx_seq_one_letter_code
_entity_poly.pdbx_strand_id
1 'polypeptide(L)'
;MIQTYLIEQYDLKDWKEKSFNRAQAFVNTPLIFTKVTTSLDAVHDCDINVLTKSNNKTCYYREYEHGSADQGNVRIQFYAIGRWK
;
A
#
# COMPACT_ATOMS: atom_id res chain seq x y z
N MET A 1 18.33 -1.64 3.97
CA MET A 1 17.75 -2.86 3.35
C MET A 1 16.31 -2.56 2.94
N ILE A 2 15.81 -3.33 1.98
CA ILE A 2 14.57 -3.09 1.25
C ILE A 2 13.64 -4.28 1.45
N GLN A 3 12.35 -4.01 1.64
CA GLN A 3 11.29 -5.03 1.58
C GLN A 3 10.16 -4.55 0.69
N THR A 4 9.64 -5.47 -0.11
CA THR A 4 8.44 -5.25 -0.92
C THR A 4 7.27 -6.06 -0.38
N TYR A 5 6.08 -5.50 -0.44
CA TYR A 5 4.83 -6.22 -0.25
C TYR A 5 3.89 -5.88 -1.39
N LEU A 6 3.20 -6.88 -1.92
CA LEU A 6 2.40 -6.76 -3.12
C LEU A 6 1.00 -7.33 -2.86
N ILE A 7 -0.01 -6.60 -3.30
CA ILE A 7 -1.41 -6.99 -3.26
C ILE A 7 -1.95 -6.90 -4.69
N GLU A 8 -2.61 -7.95 -5.13
CA GLU A 8 -3.37 -7.96 -6.38
C GLU A 8 -4.85 -8.13 -6.03
N GLN A 9 -5.68 -7.27 -6.61
CA GLN A 9 -7.12 -7.27 -6.37
C GLN A 9 -7.86 -6.73 -7.59
N TYR A 10 -9.14 -7.07 -7.69
CA TYR A 10 -10.07 -6.40 -8.57
C TYR A 10 -10.68 -5.20 -7.85
N ASP A 11 -10.50 -4.03 -8.45
CA ASP A 11 -10.86 -2.68 -7.99
C ASP A 11 -10.23 -2.28 -6.65
N LEU A 12 -10.15 -0.98 -6.35
CA LEU A 12 -9.97 -0.57 -4.95
C LEU A 12 -11.28 -0.77 -4.20
N LYS A 13 -11.20 -1.31 -2.99
CA LYS A 13 -12.40 -1.72 -2.26
C LYS A 13 -12.17 -1.75 -0.77
N ASP A 14 -13.23 -2.01 -0.03
CA ASP A 14 -13.19 -2.08 1.43
C ASP A 14 -12.56 -0.80 2.00
N TRP A 15 -13.28 0.34 1.90
CA TRP A 15 -12.90 1.68 2.37
C TRP A 15 -12.74 1.76 3.91
N LYS A 16 -11.91 0.88 4.45
CA LYS A 16 -11.59 0.68 5.85
C LYS A 16 -10.07 0.58 5.99
N GLU A 17 -9.62 0.70 7.22
CA GLU A 17 -8.22 0.48 7.52
C GLU A 17 -7.82 -0.99 7.28
N LYS A 18 -6.68 -1.19 6.63
CA LYS A 18 -6.07 -2.48 6.36
C LYS A 18 -4.67 -2.52 6.96
N SER A 19 -4.13 -3.72 7.16
CA SER A 19 -2.77 -3.87 7.64
C SER A 19 -2.13 -5.17 7.17
N PHE A 20 -0.80 -5.18 7.10
CA PHE A 20 -0.02 -6.39 6.93
C PHE A 20 1.24 -6.36 7.79
N ASN A 21 1.71 -7.55 8.15
CA ASN A 21 2.98 -7.73 8.84
C ASN A 21 4.09 -7.95 7.81
N ARG A 22 5.25 -7.37 8.10
CA ARG A 22 6.47 -7.57 7.32
C ARG A 22 7.13 -8.90 7.67
N ALA A 23 7.81 -9.50 6.69
CA ALA A 23 8.54 -10.76 6.89
C ALA A 23 9.62 -10.64 7.98
N GLN A 24 10.30 -9.49 8.03
CA GLN A 24 11.25 -9.16 9.10
C GLN A 24 11.06 -7.72 9.57
N ALA A 25 11.12 -7.52 10.87
CA ALA A 25 11.00 -6.20 11.47
C ALA A 25 12.27 -5.36 11.24
N PHE A 26 12.08 -4.08 10.93
CA PHE A 26 13.14 -3.09 10.92
C PHE A 26 13.56 -2.72 12.36
N VAL A 27 14.68 -2.01 12.51
CA VAL A 27 15.08 -1.42 13.81
C VAL A 27 14.04 -0.39 14.26
N ASN A 28 13.68 0.52 13.35
CA ASN A 28 12.71 1.60 13.53
C ASN A 28 11.66 1.54 12.41
N THR A 29 10.65 2.42 12.46
CA THR A 29 9.69 2.58 11.36
C THR A 29 10.43 2.92 10.07
N PRO A 30 10.30 2.11 9.00
CA PRO A 30 10.95 2.38 7.72
C PRO A 30 10.26 3.53 6.98
N LEU A 31 10.95 4.12 6.02
CA LEU A 31 10.31 4.94 4.99
C LEU A 31 9.52 4.01 4.05
N ILE A 32 8.27 4.33 3.77
CA ILE A 32 7.38 3.50 2.96
C ILE A 32 6.88 4.31 1.77
N PHE A 33 7.12 3.79 0.56
CA PHE A 33 6.52 4.29 -0.67
C PHE A 33 5.44 3.32 -1.13
N THR A 34 4.39 3.86 -1.74
CA THR A 34 3.33 3.07 -2.36
C THR A 34 3.26 3.40 -3.85
N LYS A 35 2.91 2.39 -4.63
CA LYS A 35 2.55 2.56 -6.04
C LYS A 35 1.34 1.70 -6.35
N VAL A 36 0.31 2.35 -6.89
CA VAL A 36 -0.86 1.68 -7.47
C VAL A 36 -0.69 1.66 -8.99
N THR A 37 -0.97 0.51 -9.60
CA THR A 37 -1.14 0.35 -11.05
C THR A 37 -2.47 -0.33 -11.31
N THR A 38 -3.22 0.16 -12.29
CA THR A 38 -4.58 -0.28 -12.61
C THR A 38 -4.64 -0.70 -14.08
N SER A 39 -5.67 -1.44 -14.48
CA SER A 39 -5.92 -1.76 -15.89
C SER A 39 -6.87 -0.76 -16.57
N LEU A 40 -7.38 0.22 -15.82
CA LEU A 40 -8.25 1.26 -16.35
C LEU A 40 -7.46 2.24 -17.21
N ASP A 41 -7.70 2.21 -18.52
CA ASP A 41 -7.14 3.15 -19.50
C ASP A 41 -8.02 4.41 -19.62
N ALA A 42 -8.18 5.12 -18.51
CA ALA A 42 -8.93 6.37 -18.44
C ALA A 42 -8.42 7.25 -17.29
N VAL A 43 -8.83 8.52 -17.28
CA VAL A 43 -8.52 9.42 -16.17
C VAL A 43 -9.26 8.96 -14.92
N HIS A 44 -8.50 8.69 -13.85
CA HIS A 44 -9.00 8.35 -12.53
C HIS A 44 -7.97 8.78 -11.49
N ASP A 45 -8.40 8.89 -10.23
CA ASP A 45 -7.55 9.24 -9.10
C ASP A 45 -7.73 8.20 -8.00
N CYS A 46 -6.68 7.46 -7.71
CA CYS A 46 -6.66 6.41 -6.70
C CYS A 46 -5.24 6.20 -6.16
N ASP A 47 -5.11 5.97 -4.85
CA ASP A 47 -3.83 5.65 -4.23
C ASP A 47 -4.02 5.00 -2.84
N ILE A 48 -2.91 4.86 -2.12
CA ILE A 48 -2.83 4.36 -0.76
C ILE A 48 -2.38 5.47 0.19
N ASN A 49 -3.13 5.63 1.28
CA ASN A 49 -2.69 6.42 2.42
C ASN A 49 -2.06 5.52 3.48
N VAL A 50 -0.73 5.60 3.64
CA VAL A 50 -0.01 4.91 4.73
C VAL A 50 -0.15 5.71 6.03
N LEU A 51 -0.66 5.05 7.07
CA LEU A 51 -0.96 5.72 8.33
C LEU A 51 0.30 5.87 9.20
N THR A 52 0.41 7.00 9.90
CA THR A 52 1.52 7.33 10.81
C THR A 52 1.70 6.35 11.96
N LYS A 53 0.65 5.59 12.31
CA LYS A 53 0.70 4.51 13.31
C LYS A 53 1.42 3.25 12.82
N SER A 54 1.83 3.20 11.55
CA SER A 54 2.73 2.18 11.03
C SER A 54 4.03 2.17 11.83
N ASN A 55 4.53 0.96 12.10
CA ASN A 55 5.70 0.77 12.95
C ASN A 55 6.75 -0.09 12.24
N ASN A 56 7.76 -0.52 12.99
CA ASN A 56 8.88 -1.28 12.44
C ASN A 56 8.50 -2.68 11.92
N LYS A 57 7.32 -3.20 12.27
CA LYS A 57 6.85 -4.55 11.89
C LYS A 57 5.56 -4.54 11.06
N THR A 58 4.63 -3.64 11.35
CA THR A 58 3.28 -3.63 10.78
C THR A 58 3.06 -2.34 10.00
N CYS A 59 2.58 -2.48 8.77
CA CYS A 59 2.13 -1.37 7.94
C CYS A 59 0.61 -1.25 8.05
N TYR A 60 0.11 -0.07 8.40
CA TYR A 60 -1.32 0.24 8.39
C TYR A 60 -1.60 1.23 7.26
N TYR A 61 -2.65 0.99 6.49
CA TYR A 61 -2.97 1.82 5.33
C TYR A 61 -4.47 1.87 5.06
N ARG A 62 -4.88 2.81 4.21
CA ARG A 62 -6.21 2.88 3.59
C ARG A 62 -6.07 3.01 2.08
N GLU A 63 -6.88 2.25 1.36
CA GLU A 63 -7.15 2.51 -0.05
C GLU A 63 -8.09 3.71 -0.15
N TYR A 64 -7.89 4.54 -1.16
CA TYR A 64 -8.81 5.62 -1.49
C TYR A 64 -8.88 5.83 -3.00
N GLU A 65 -10.02 6.34 -3.45
CA GLU A 65 -10.25 6.80 -4.80
C GLU A 65 -11.08 8.09 -4.78
N HIS A 66 -11.07 8.80 -5.90
CA HIS A 66 -12.04 9.84 -6.21
C HIS A 66 -12.73 9.52 -7.54
N GLY A 67 -14.08 9.58 -7.57
CA GLY A 67 -14.85 9.48 -8.82
C GLY A 67 -15.51 8.13 -9.12
N SER A 68 -15.41 7.13 -8.23
CA SER A 68 -16.15 5.86 -8.31
C SER A 68 -15.90 5.06 -9.60
N ALA A 69 -14.70 5.19 -10.18
CA ALA A 69 -14.33 4.48 -11.39
C ALA A 69 -13.88 3.06 -11.03
N ASP A 70 -14.35 2.02 -11.73
CA ASP A 70 -13.79 0.67 -11.56
C ASP A 70 -12.36 0.63 -12.12
N GLN A 71 -11.37 0.45 -11.25
CA GLN A 71 -9.96 0.39 -11.64
C GLN A 71 -9.55 -0.93 -12.33
N GLY A 72 -10.45 -1.91 -12.38
CA GLY A 72 -10.21 -3.23 -12.94
C GLY A 72 -9.14 -3.99 -12.15
N ASN A 73 -8.15 -4.56 -12.84
CA ASN A 73 -7.06 -5.25 -12.19
C ASN A 73 -6.09 -4.25 -11.55
N VAL A 74 -6.06 -4.24 -10.22
CA VAL A 74 -5.21 -3.38 -9.42
C VAL A 74 -4.06 -4.17 -8.81
N ARG A 75 -2.86 -3.60 -8.90
CA ARG A 75 -1.69 -4.02 -8.14
C ARG A 75 -1.22 -2.88 -7.26
N ILE A 76 -1.17 -3.15 -5.96
CA ILE A 76 -0.67 -2.23 -4.93
C ILE A 76 0.69 -2.74 -4.48
N GLN A 77 1.73 -1.93 -4.69
CA GLN A 77 3.09 -2.24 -4.29
C GLN A 77 3.54 -1.32 -3.16
N PHE A 78 3.97 -1.92 -2.05
CA PHE A 78 4.61 -1.22 -0.93
C PHE A 78 6.11 -1.46 -0.98
N TYR A 79 6.89 -0.40 -0.88
CA TYR A 79 8.34 -0.44 -0.86
C TYR A 79 8.85 0.21 0.42
N ALA A 80 9.44 -0.59 1.31
CA ALA A 80 9.95 -0.12 2.59
C ALA A 80 11.46 -0.13 2.63
N ILE A 81 12.06 0.99 3.04
CA ILE A 81 13.51 1.16 3.20
C ILE A 81 13.83 1.50 4.66
N GLY A 82 14.76 0.75 5.25
CA GLY A 82 15.22 1.01 6.61
C GLY A 82 16.43 0.18 7.03
N ARG A 83 16.84 0.37 8.28
CA ARG A 83 17.90 -0.42 8.94
C ARG A 83 17.30 -1.70 9.52
N TRP A 84 18.02 -2.81 9.38
CA TRP A 84 17.63 -4.09 9.98
C TRP A 84 18.32 -4.27 11.33
N LYS A 85 17.68 -5.06 12.20
CA LYS A 85 18.29 -5.51 13.44
C LYS A 85 19.39 -6.52 13.16
#